data_AF-A0A328SNV3-F1
#
_entry.id   AF-A0A328SNV3-F1
#
_cell.length_a   1.000
_cell.length_b   1.000
_cell.length_c   1.000
_cell.angle_alpha   90.00
_cell.angle_beta   90.00
_cell.angle_gamma   90.00
#
_symmetry.space_group_name_H-M   'P 1'
#
loop_
_entity.id
_entity.type
_entity.pdbx_description
1 polymer ?
#
loop_
_entity_poly.entity_id
_entity_poly.type
_entity_poly.pdbx_seq_one_letter_code
_entity_poly.pdbx_strand_id
1 'polypeptide(L)'
;SEVKDVDGYIGNFTVTVEKKARYVDEATCTGCGLCQEACPIEIPNYFDEGTGMVKAAYIPFPQAVPLVATIDKDYCINCHLCDKACEKGCINHDMEPELVEIEVGTIVVATGYDPFDPTEKEEYI
;
A
#
# COMPACT_ATOMS: atom_id res chain seq x y z
N SER A 1 -5.47 3.78 -0.78
CA SER A 1 -6.29 4.97 -0.50
C SER A 1 -6.80 4.91 0.91
N GLU A 2 -7.14 6.05 1.51
CA GLU A 2 -7.64 6.15 2.89
C GLU A 2 -8.60 7.35 2.99
N VAL A 3 -9.63 7.27 3.83
CA VAL A 3 -10.55 8.38 4.07
C VAL A 3 -9.84 9.42 4.95
N LYS A 4 -9.80 10.69 4.50
CA LYS A 4 -9.21 11.80 5.27
C LYS A 4 -10.26 12.61 6.01
N ASP A 5 -11.38 12.86 5.36
CA ASP A 5 -12.41 13.73 5.90
C ASP A 5 -13.81 13.27 5.45
N VAL A 6 -14.80 13.50 6.30
CA VAL A 6 -16.21 13.18 6.07
C VAL A 6 -17.05 14.34 6.58
N ASP A 7 -17.60 15.10 5.65
CA ASP A 7 -18.50 16.22 5.91
C ASP A 7 -19.95 15.86 5.58
N GLY A 8 -20.90 16.57 6.21
CA GLY A 8 -22.31 16.50 5.88
C GLY A 8 -23.16 15.69 6.87
N TYR A 9 -24.24 15.10 6.36
CA TYR A 9 -25.24 14.39 7.18
C TYR A 9 -25.89 13.26 6.40
N ILE A 10 -26.72 12.46 7.07
CA ILE A 10 -27.35 11.27 6.47
C ILE A 10 -28.07 11.60 5.15
N GLY A 11 -27.73 10.87 4.09
CA GLY A 11 -28.23 11.10 2.73
C GLY A 11 -27.42 12.09 1.89
N ASN A 12 -26.53 12.89 2.49
CA ASN A 12 -25.68 13.87 1.80
C ASN A 12 -24.31 13.99 2.50
N PHE A 13 -23.45 12.98 2.33
CA PHE A 13 -22.05 13.05 2.77
C PHE A 13 -21.13 13.44 1.63
N THR A 14 -20.18 14.32 1.91
CA THR A 14 -19.03 14.61 1.05
C THR A 14 -17.81 14.00 1.72
N VAL A 15 -17.22 13.00 1.07
CA VAL A 15 -16.08 12.24 1.62
C VAL A 15 -14.83 12.57 0.82
N THR A 16 -13.79 13.01 1.51
CA THR A 16 -12.46 13.22 0.93
C THR A 16 -11.61 11.96 1.12
N VAL A 17 -11.24 11.31 0.01
CA VAL A 17 -10.40 10.10 0.01
C VAL A 17 -9.02 10.45 -0.54
N GLU A 18 -7.98 10.17 0.24
CA GLU A 18 -6.59 10.24 -0.23
C GLU A 18 -6.19 8.94 -0.92
N LYS A 19 -5.97 9.00 -2.22
CA LYS A 19 -5.31 7.93 -2.98
C LYS A 19 -3.79 8.05 -2.81
N LYS A 20 -3.25 7.28 -1.86
CA LYS A 20 -1.80 7.15 -1.64
C LYS A 20 -1.08 6.75 -2.94
N ALA A 21 0.05 7.39 -3.21
CA ALA A 21 0.89 7.09 -4.36
C ALA A 21 1.51 5.70 -4.22
N ARG A 22 1.34 4.84 -5.25
CA ARG A 22 2.03 3.55 -5.32
C ARG A 22 3.44 3.66 -5.92
N TYR A 23 3.73 4.81 -6.53
CA TYR A 23 4.91 5.06 -7.38
C TYR A 23 5.03 4.13 -8.58
N VAL A 24 3.91 3.50 -8.95
CA VAL A 24 3.79 2.57 -10.07
C VAL A 24 2.46 2.87 -10.75
N ASP A 25 2.48 3.04 -12.07
CA ASP A 25 1.28 3.21 -12.89
C ASP A 25 0.50 1.89 -12.94
N GLU A 26 -0.67 1.91 -12.29
CA GLU A 26 -1.59 0.78 -12.18
C GLU A 26 -2.11 0.29 -13.54
N ALA A 27 -2.24 1.18 -14.54
CA ALA A 27 -2.78 0.82 -15.86
C ALA A 27 -1.78 0.05 -16.72
N THR A 28 -0.49 0.32 -16.52
CA THR A 28 0.61 -0.22 -17.34
C THR A 28 1.33 -1.39 -16.64
N CYS A 29 1.23 -1.49 -15.32
CA CYS A 29 1.85 -2.56 -14.54
C CYS A 29 1.20 -3.92 -14.84
N THR A 30 2.04 -4.93 -15.07
CA THR A 30 1.61 -6.32 -15.31
C THR A 30 1.74 -7.22 -14.08
N GLY A 31 2.32 -6.72 -12.98
CA GLY A 31 2.57 -7.52 -11.78
C GLY A 31 3.62 -8.62 -11.96
N CYS A 32 4.58 -8.47 -12.88
CA CYS A 32 5.56 -9.51 -13.20
C CYS A 32 6.61 -9.79 -12.11
N GLY A 33 6.79 -8.90 -11.12
CA GLY A 33 7.69 -9.12 -9.98
C GLY A 33 9.18 -8.79 -10.22
N LEU A 34 9.61 -8.46 -11.46
CA LEU A 34 11.02 -8.17 -11.76
C LEU A 34 11.62 -7.01 -10.93
N CYS A 35 10.79 -6.01 -10.58
CA CYS A 35 11.21 -4.90 -9.73
C CYS A 35 11.51 -5.34 -8.29
N GLN A 36 10.86 -6.41 -7.80
CA GLN A 36 11.12 -6.97 -6.48
C GLN A 36 12.50 -7.65 -6.47
N GLU A 37 12.80 -8.46 -7.48
CA GLU A 37 14.09 -9.15 -7.60
C GLU A 37 15.28 -8.18 -7.69
N ALA A 38 15.10 -7.05 -8.37
CA ALA A 38 16.13 -6.02 -8.52
C ALA A 38 16.34 -5.15 -7.27
N CYS A 39 15.41 -5.16 -6.32
CA CYS A 39 15.46 -4.29 -5.16
C CYS A 39 16.47 -4.81 -4.11
N PRO A 40 17.45 -4.00 -3.69
CA PRO A 40 18.46 -4.43 -2.72
C PRO A 40 17.99 -4.31 -1.25
N ILE A 41 16.88 -3.62 -1.00
CA ILE A 41 16.37 -3.37 0.35
C ILE A 41 15.37 -4.45 0.74
N GLU A 42 15.56 -5.02 1.93
CA GLU A 42 14.65 -5.96 2.57
C GLU A 42 13.99 -5.31 3.79
N ILE A 43 12.69 -5.55 3.94
CA ILE A 43 11.85 -5.04 5.01
C ILE A 43 11.00 -6.19 5.56
N PRO A 44 10.63 -6.15 6.85
CA PRO A 44 9.70 -7.12 7.41
C PRO A 44 8.38 -7.12 6.63
N ASN A 45 7.88 -8.31 6.29
CA ASN A 45 6.60 -8.43 5.58
C ASN A 45 5.45 -8.21 6.55
N TYR A 46 4.73 -7.09 6.39
CA TYR A 46 3.53 -6.80 7.17
C TYR A 46 2.45 -7.88 7.01
N PHE A 47 2.30 -8.47 5.81
CA PHE A 47 1.29 -9.50 5.57
C PHE A 47 1.58 -10.81 6.32
N ASP A 48 2.86 -11.12 6.57
CA ASP A 48 3.27 -12.33 7.29
C ASP A 48 3.56 -12.05 8.78
N GLU A 49 2.99 -10.97 9.36
CA GLU A 49 3.22 -10.57 10.76
C GLU A 49 4.72 -10.43 11.11
N GLY A 50 5.52 -9.92 10.16
CA GLY A 50 6.95 -9.70 10.32
C GLY A 50 7.82 -10.97 10.33
N THR A 51 7.25 -12.15 10.08
CA THR A 51 8.00 -13.41 10.02
C THR A 51 8.78 -13.56 8.71
N GLY A 52 8.21 -13.10 7.61
CA GLY A 52 8.83 -13.03 6.30
C GLY A 52 9.55 -11.71 6.06
N MET A 53 10.43 -11.68 5.06
CA MET A 53 10.99 -10.44 4.52
C MET A 53 10.45 -10.22 3.11
N VAL A 54 10.10 -8.99 2.79
CA VAL A 54 9.79 -8.52 1.43
C VAL A 54 10.74 -7.42 1.04
N LYS A 55 10.67 -6.98 -0.20
CA LYS A 55 11.51 -5.92 -0.75
C LYS A 55 10.83 -4.57 -0.60
N ALA A 56 11.57 -3.45 -0.68
CA ALA A 56 10.95 -2.12 -0.68
C ALA A 56 10.04 -1.90 -1.90
N ALA A 57 10.34 -2.51 -3.05
CA ALA A 57 9.39 -2.69 -4.14
C ALA A 57 8.74 -4.07 -4.00
N TYR A 58 7.43 -4.13 -3.76
CA TYR A 58 6.75 -5.39 -3.46
C TYR A 58 5.33 -5.48 -4.00
N ILE A 59 4.83 -6.71 -4.06
CA ILE A 59 3.40 -7.05 -4.15
C ILE A 59 3.06 -7.75 -2.83
N PRO A 60 1.99 -7.35 -2.10
CA PRO A 60 1.72 -7.85 -0.75
C PRO A 60 1.69 -9.38 -0.64
N PHE A 61 1.06 -10.05 -1.61
CA PHE A 61 1.02 -11.51 -1.74
C PHE A 61 0.72 -11.89 -3.21
N PRO A 62 1.01 -13.12 -3.66
CA PRO A 62 0.93 -13.49 -5.08
C PRO A 62 -0.46 -13.38 -5.72
N GLN A 63 -1.53 -13.46 -4.92
CA GLN A 63 -2.92 -13.35 -5.37
C GLN A 63 -3.54 -11.97 -5.08
N ALA A 64 -2.73 -10.94 -4.84
CA ALA A 64 -3.22 -9.60 -4.53
C ALA A 64 -4.10 -9.04 -5.66
N VAL A 65 -5.17 -8.34 -5.27
CA VAL A 65 -6.08 -7.64 -6.19
C VAL A 65 -6.14 -6.17 -5.80
N PRO A 66 -5.75 -5.24 -6.68
CA PRO A 66 -5.16 -5.46 -8.00
C PRO A 66 -3.73 -6.03 -7.92
N LEU A 67 -3.33 -6.83 -8.92
CA LEU A 67 -1.98 -7.41 -9.02
C LEU A 67 -0.98 -6.35 -9.53
N VAL A 68 -0.69 -5.36 -8.69
CA VAL A 68 0.17 -4.22 -9.02
C VAL A 68 1.24 -4.05 -7.95
N ALA A 69 2.48 -3.86 -8.39
CA ALA A 69 3.60 -3.58 -7.50
C ALA A 69 3.46 -2.21 -6.84
N THR A 70 4.01 -2.06 -5.64
CA THR A 70 4.06 -0.81 -4.88
C THR A 70 5.47 -0.60 -4.36
N ILE A 71 5.92 0.66 -4.33
CA ILE A 71 7.21 1.02 -3.76
C ILE A 71 6.96 1.71 -2.42
N ASP A 72 7.50 1.15 -1.35
CA ASP A 72 7.47 1.78 -0.03
C ASP A 72 8.57 2.84 0.06
N LYS A 73 8.18 4.12 0.10
CA LYS A 73 9.12 5.25 0.19
C LYS A 73 9.74 5.42 1.57
N ASP A 74 9.17 4.83 2.62
CA ASP A 74 9.75 4.90 3.97
C ASP A 74 11.06 4.08 4.05
N TYR A 75 11.17 3.04 3.22
CA TYR A 75 12.36 2.18 3.14
C TYR A 75 13.15 2.31 1.83
N CYS A 76 12.57 2.90 0.78
CA CYS A 76 13.23 3.04 -0.51
C CYS A 76 14.41 4.03 -0.44
N ILE A 77 15.59 3.57 -0.85
CA ILE A 77 16.82 4.37 -0.92
C ILE A 77 17.00 5.15 -2.24
N ASN A 78 15.99 5.18 -3.11
CA ASN A 78 16.02 5.81 -4.45
C ASN A 78 17.25 5.38 -5.29
N CYS A 79 17.56 4.08 -5.33
CA CYS A 79 18.67 3.54 -6.13
C CYS A 79 18.32 3.35 -7.62
N HIS A 80 17.04 3.45 -8.00
CA HIS A 80 16.53 3.34 -9.37
C HIS A 80 16.87 2.02 -10.09
N LEU A 81 17.18 0.94 -9.34
CA LEU A 81 17.39 -0.39 -9.93
C LEU A 81 16.09 -1.00 -10.44
N CYS A 82 14.97 -0.74 -9.75
CA CYS A 82 13.65 -1.18 -10.17
C CYS A 82 13.25 -0.61 -11.54
N ASP A 83 13.67 0.63 -11.86
CA ASP A 83 13.37 1.29 -13.13
C ASP A 83 14.01 0.56 -14.31
N LYS A 84 15.26 0.11 -14.12
CA LYS A 84 16.00 -0.66 -15.13
C LYS A 84 15.43 -2.06 -15.33
N ALA A 85 14.89 -2.65 -14.27
CA ALA A 85 14.27 -3.98 -14.32
C ALA A 85 12.84 -3.96 -14.89
N CYS A 86 12.17 -2.80 -14.87
CA CYS A 86 10.81 -2.66 -15.35
C CYS A 86 10.77 -2.52 -16.88
N GLU A 87 10.52 -3.63 -17.58
CA GLU A 87 10.39 -3.63 -19.05
C GLU A 87 9.26 -2.73 -19.57
N LYS A 88 8.23 -2.51 -18.76
CA LYS A 88 7.08 -1.65 -19.11
C LYS A 88 7.34 -0.18 -18.83
N GLY A 89 8.40 0.16 -18.09
CA GLY A 89 8.67 1.55 -17.67
C GLY A 89 7.53 2.18 -16.87
N CYS A 90 6.81 1.40 -16.06
CA CYS A 90 5.63 1.86 -15.31
C CYS A 90 5.96 2.43 -13.92
N ILE A 91 7.23 2.57 -13.55
CA ILE A 91 7.63 3.14 -12.26
C ILE A 91 7.71 4.66 -12.39
N ASN A 92 7.03 5.37 -11.49
CA ASN A 92 7.06 6.82 -11.40
C ASN A 92 7.31 7.24 -9.94
N HIS A 93 8.56 7.61 -9.66
CA HIS A 93 8.98 8.03 -8.32
C HIS A 93 8.48 9.41 -7.89
N ASP A 94 8.00 10.22 -8.83
CA ASP A 94 7.47 11.56 -8.62
C ASP A 94 5.94 11.55 -8.51
N MET A 95 5.33 10.36 -8.41
CA MET A 95 3.88 10.22 -8.21
C MET A 95 3.47 10.84 -6.88
N GLU A 96 2.56 11.80 -6.93
CA GLU A 96 1.98 12.45 -5.75
C GLU A 96 0.65 11.78 -5.34
N PRO A 97 0.29 11.82 -4.05
CA PRO A 97 -1.03 11.38 -3.61
C PRO A 97 -2.12 12.28 -4.19
N GLU A 98 -3.24 11.66 -4.56
CA GLU A 98 -4.39 12.36 -5.15
C GLU A 98 -5.53 12.44 -4.11
N LEU A 99 -6.13 13.61 -3.94
CA LEU A 99 -7.34 13.77 -3.15
C LEU A 99 -8.56 13.69 -4.06
N VAL A 100 -9.46 12.76 -3.75
CA VAL A 100 -10.69 12.51 -4.50
C VAL A 100 -11.87 12.80 -3.61
N GLU A 101 -12.71 13.75 -4.02
CA GLU A 101 -13.99 14.04 -3.35
C GLU A 101 -15.10 13.16 -3.94
N ILE A 102 -15.86 12.50 -3.07
CA ILE A 102 -16.94 11.59 -3.45
C ILE A 102 -18.19 11.93 -2.64
N GLU A 103 -19.31 12.14 -3.33
CA GLU A 103 -20.61 12.32 -2.70
C GLU A 103 -21.30 10.98 -2.51
N VAL A 104 -21.71 10.66 -1.27
CA VAL A 104 -22.37 9.39 -0.92
C VAL A 104 -23.54 9.62 0.04
N GLY A 105 -24.56 8.76 -0.02
CA GLY A 105 -25.71 8.85 0.89
C GLY A 105 -25.50 8.13 2.23
N THR A 106 -24.68 7.07 2.24
CA THR A 106 -24.50 6.16 3.37
C THR A 106 -23.04 5.69 3.43
N ILE A 107 -22.52 5.49 4.65
CA ILE A 107 -21.17 4.98 4.91
C ILE A 107 -21.30 3.69 5.73
N VAL A 108 -20.53 2.65 5.35
CA VAL A 108 -20.44 1.38 6.09
C VAL A 108 -19.00 1.20 6.55
N VAL A 109 -18.79 1.03 7.86
CA VAL A 109 -17.47 0.82 8.44
C VAL A 109 -17.19 -0.68 8.56
N ALA A 110 -16.11 -1.13 7.93
CA ALA A 110 -15.69 -2.54 7.91
C ALA A 110 -14.15 -2.65 7.93
N THR A 111 -13.48 -1.90 8.81
CA THR A 111 -12.01 -1.81 8.88
C THR A 111 -11.33 -3.02 9.54
N GLY A 112 -12.10 -3.99 10.07
CA GLY A 112 -11.55 -5.22 10.63
C GLY A 112 -11.11 -5.09 12.09
N TYR A 113 -10.05 -5.82 12.45
CA TYR A 113 -9.46 -5.89 13.79
C TYR A 113 -7.95 -6.19 13.67
N ASP A 114 -7.19 -5.93 14.73
CA ASP A 114 -5.78 -6.30 14.84
C ASP A 114 -5.58 -7.45 15.86
N PRO A 115 -4.59 -8.35 15.67
CA PRO A 115 -4.23 -9.35 16.66
C PRO A 115 -3.83 -8.73 18.00
N PHE A 116 -4.11 -9.42 19.11
CA PHE A 116 -3.65 -9.00 20.43
C PHE A 116 -2.13 -9.14 20.54
N ASP A 117 -1.44 -8.11 21.05
CA ASP A 117 -0.02 -8.18 21.37
C ASP A 117 0.20 -8.88 22.73
N PRO A 118 0.73 -10.13 22.74
CA PRO A 118 0.90 -10.87 23.98
C PRO A 118 2.06 -10.37 24.85
N THR A 119 2.90 -9.44 24.37
CA THR A 119 4.01 -8.90 25.16
C THR A 119 3.53 -8.04 26.34
N GLU A 120 2.30 -7.52 26.27
CA GLU A 120 1.66 -6.77 27.35
C GLU A 120 1.08 -7.68 28.45
N LYS A 121 1.05 -9.00 28.23
CA LYS A 121 0.46 -9.94 29.19
C LYS A 121 1.43 -10.20 30.34
N GLU A 122 1.04 -9.79 31.54
CA GLU A 122 1.73 -10.19 32.77
C GLU A 122 1.62 -11.71 32.98
N GLU A 123 2.75 -12.36 33.29
CA GLU A 123 2.75 -13.75 33.74
C GLU A 123 2.08 -13.84 35.11
N TYR A 124 1.23 -14.85 35.31
CA TYR A 124 0.76 -15.19 36.64
C TYR A 124 1.96 -15.75 37.43
N ILE A 125 2.51 -14.94 38.34
CA ILE A 125 3.54 -15.35 39.31
C ILE A 125 2.89 -16.16 40.44
#